data_AF-A0A939LQY9-F1
#
_entry.id   AF-A0A939LQY9-F1
#
_cell.length_a   1.000
_cell.length_b   1.000
_cell.length_c   1.000
_cell.angle_alpha   90.00
_cell.angle_beta   90.00
_cell.angle_gamma   90.00
#
_symmetry.space_group_name_H-M   'P 1'
#
loop_
_entity.id
_entity.type
_entity.pdbx_description
1 polymer ?
#
loop_
_entity_poly.entity_id
_entity_poly.type
_entity_poly.pdbx_seq_one_letter_code
_entity_poly.pdbx_strand_id
1 'polypeptide(L)'
;MEPSDEATITVTRGELMLLTAGLTAYLTAFARHRDEDGGASHPEAEWVELQRRTGELIWRLEEAGGPPGARIIHSAEAVEPGSP
;
A
#
# COMPACT_ATOMS: atom_id res chain seq x y z
N MET A 1 21.41 -20.72 -10.01
CA MET A 1 20.72 -19.84 -9.04
C MET A 1 20.80 -18.47 -9.67
N GLU A 2 19.80 -18.12 -10.47
CA GLU A 2 19.76 -16.81 -11.13
C GLU A 2 19.71 -15.73 -10.04
N PRO A 3 20.52 -14.67 -10.11
CA PRO A 3 20.36 -13.54 -9.20
C PRO A 3 18.96 -12.97 -9.41
N SER A 4 18.19 -12.78 -8.33
CA SER A 4 16.96 -12.02 -8.40
C SER A 4 17.31 -10.62 -8.89
N ASP A 5 16.79 -10.21 -10.04
CA ASP A 5 16.79 -8.82 -10.51
C ASP A 5 15.91 -7.97 -9.57
N GLU A 6 16.33 -7.83 -8.30
CA GLU A 6 15.75 -6.87 -7.37
C GLU A 6 16.19 -5.47 -7.81
N ALA A 7 15.39 -4.90 -8.71
CA ALA A 7 15.51 -3.50 -9.07
C ALA A 7 15.30 -2.64 -7.81
N THR A 8 16.40 -2.10 -7.28
CA THR A 8 16.35 -1.19 -6.13
C THR A 8 16.02 0.21 -6.62
N ILE A 9 14.99 0.83 -6.04
CA ILE A 9 14.64 2.22 -6.29
C ILE A 9 15.01 3.03 -5.04
N THR A 10 15.80 4.08 -5.21
CA THR A 10 16.06 5.06 -4.14
C THR A 10 15.04 6.17 -4.22
N VAL A 11 14.38 6.44 -3.10
CA VAL A 11 13.39 7.51 -2.97
C VAL A 11 13.75 8.41 -1.80
N THR A 12 13.49 9.71 -1.97
CA THR A 12 13.57 10.70 -0.91
C THR A 12 12.39 10.57 0.05
N ARG A 13 12.50 11.18 1.23
CA ARG A 13 11.40 11.23 2.20
C ARG A 13 10.13 11.88 1.64
N GLY A 14 10.29 12.91 0.80
CA GLY A 14 9.16 13.57 0.14
C GLY A 14 8.46 12.63 -0.84
N GLU A 15 9.22 11.85 -1.60
CA GLU A 15 8.67 10.85 -2.51
C GLU A 15 7.98 9.70 -1.77
N LEU A 16 8.52 9.25 -0.62
CA LEU A 16 7.85 8.27 0.24
C LEU A 16 6.48 8.78 0.69
N MET A 17 6.41 10.02 1.19
CA MET A 17 5.13 10.63 1.60
C MET A 17 4.15 10.74 0.43
N LEU A 18 4.64 11.11 -0.77
CA LEU A 18 3.82 11.20 -1.96
C LEU A 18 3.30 9.84 -2.43
N LEU A 19 4.15 8.81 -2.39
CA LEU A 19 3.78 7.43 -2.71
C LEU A 19 2.71 6.92 -1.76
N THR A 20 2.90 7.08 -0.44
CA THR A 20 1.88 6.72 0.56
C THR A 20 0.56 7.42 0.29
N ALA A 21 0.56 8.75 0.08
CA ALA A 21 -0.66 9.51 -0.22
C ALA A 21 -1.33 9.05 -1.53
N GLY A 22 -0.53 8.73 -2.56
CA GLY A 22 -1.03 8.21 -3.83
C GLY A 22 -1.69 6.84 -3.71
N LEU A 23 -1.12 5.94 -2.90
CA LEU A 23 -1.71 4.62 -2.63
C LEU A 23 -3.02 4.72 -1.83
N THR A 24 -3.11 5.61 -0.84
CA THR A 24 -4.36 5.89 -0.12
C THR A 24 -5.43 6.46 -1.06
N ALA A 25 -5.05 7.40 -1.93
CA ALA A 25 -5.96 7.96 -2.94
C ALA A 25 -6.42 6.89 -3.94
N TYR A 26 -5.53 5.97 -4.33
CA TYR A 26 -5.85 4.84 -5.19
C TYR A 26 -6.90 3.93 -4.55
N LEU A 27 -6.74 3.52 -3.29
CA LEU A 27 -7.72 2.71 -2.57
C LEU A 27 -9.08 3.40 -2.48
N THR A 28 -9.09 4.71 -2.21
CA THR A 28 -10.33 5.50 -2.13
C THR A 28 -11.03 5.58 -3.49
N ALA A 29 -10.28 5.84 -4.57
CA ALA A 29 -10.84 5.90 -5.91
C ALA A 29 -11.38 4.54 -6.37
N PHE A 30 -10.69 3.46 -6.03
CA PHE A 30 -11.09 2.10 -6.36
C PHE A 30 -12.36 1.69 -5.61
N ALA A 31 -12.44 1.99 -4.30
CA ALA A 31 -13.64 1.74 -3.50
C ALA A 31 -14.86 2.46 -4.09
N ARG A 32 -14.71 3.75 -4.45
CA ARG A 32 -15.79 4.51 -5.10
C ARG A 32 -16.22 3.87 -6.43
N HIS A 33 -15.26 3.46 -7.26
CA HIS A 33 -15.58 2.82 -8.54
C HIS A 33 -16.37 1.51 -8.34
N ARG A 34 -15.99 0.72 -7.34
CA ARG A 34 -16.68 -0.52 -6.99
C ARG A 34 -18.10 -0.26 -6.47
N ASP A 35 -18.29 0.79 -5.68
CA ASP A 35 -19.62 1.18 -5.20
C ASP A 35 -20.54 1.63 -6.36
N GLU A 36 -19.97 2.22 -7.43
CA GLU A 36 -20.71 2.65 -8.62
C GLU A 36 -21.25 1.48 -9.45
N ASP A 37 -20.49 0.38 -9.55
CA ASP A 37 -20.87 -0.78 -10.38
C ASP A 37 -21.30 -2.02 -9.58
N GLY A 38 -21.36 -1.91 -8.25
CA GLY A 38 -21.74 -2.99 -7.34
C GLY A 38 -20.74 -4.14 -7.28
N GLY A 39 -19.48 -3.90 -7.65
CA GLY A 39 -18.44 -4.94 -7.76
C GLY A 39 -18.55 -5.81 -9.00
N ALA A 40 -19.24 -5.33 -10.05
CA ALA A 40 -19.39 -6.07 -11.30
C ALA A 40 -18.06 -6.23 -12.06
N SER A 41 -17.21 -5.19 -12.06
CA SER A 41 -15.88 -5.23 -12.65
C SER A 41 -14.81 -5.79 -11.72
N HIS A 42 -15.07 -5.79 -10.41
CA HIS A 42 -14.12 -6.15 -9.37
C HIS A 42 -14.76 -7.03 -8.29
N PRO A 43 -14.67 -8.37 -8.46
CA PRO A 43 -15.17 -9.33 -7.48
C PRO A 43 -14.59 -9.09 -6.09
N GLU A 44 -15.36 -9.40 -5.04
CA GLU A 44 -14.96 -9.18 -3.63
C GLU A 44 -13.56 -9.73 -3.30
N ALA A 45 -13.23 -10.93 -3.78
CA ALA A 45 -11.92 -11.54 -3.51
C ALA A 45 -10.75 -10.73 -4.10
N GLU A 46 -10.93 -10.14 -5.29
CA GLU A 46 -9.92 -9.29 -5.92
C GLU A 46 -9.79 -7.96 -5.19
N TRP A 47 -10.92 -7.41 -4.71
CA TRP A 47 -10.94 -6.20 -3.91
C TRP A 47 -10.18 -6.37 -2.59
N VAL A 48 -10.48 -7.43 -1.83
CA VAL A 48 -9.80 -7.73 -0.55
C VAL A 48 -8.30 -7.92 -0.77
N GLU A 49 -7.91 -8.65 -1.81
CA GLU A 49 -6.49 -8.86 -2.12
C GLU A 49 -5.78 -7.56 -2.53
N LEU A 50 -6.46 -6.67 -3.28
CA LEU A 50 -5.94 -5.36 -3.63
C LEU A 50 -5.71 -4.51 -2.38
N GLN A 51 -6.71 -4.42 -1.50
CA GLN A 51 -6.61 -3.69 -0.23
C GLN A 51 -5.43 -4.19 0.59
N ARG A 52 -5.30 -5.52 0.74
CA ARG A 52 -4.22 -6.14 1.50
C ARG A 52 -2.86 -5.77 0.90
N ARG A 53 -2.64 -5.99 -0.41
CA ARG A 53 -1.35 -5.71 -1.05
C ARG A 53 -0.97 -4.24 -0.99
N THR A 54 -1.92 -3.34 -1.24
CA THR A 54 -1.67 -1.91 -1.17
C THR A 54 -1.40 -1.47 0.27
N GLY A 55 -2.17 -1.96 1.24
CA GLY A 55 -1.97 -1.69 2.66
C GLY A 55 -0.61 -2.17 3.18
N GLU A 56 -0.15 -3.35 2.74
CA GLU A 56 1.20 -3.83 3.05
C GLU A 56 2.30 -2.96 2.45
N LEU A 57 2.06 -2.38 1.27
CA LEU A 57 2.99 -1.45 0.66
C LEU A 57 3.03 -0.13 1.42
N ILE A 58 1.87 0.39 1.82
CA ILE A 58 1.76 1.58 2.67
C ILE A 58 2.52 1.37 3.98
N TRP A 59 2.30 0.25 4.67
CA TRP A 59 3.02 -0.10 5.90
C TRP A 59 4.54 -0.04 5.72
N ARG A 60 5.07 -0.71 4.68
CA ARG A 60 6.51 -0.73 4.40
C ARG A 60 7.07 0.66 4.10
N LEU A 61 6.32 1.51 3.40
CA LEU A 61 6.73 2.88 3.10
C LEU A 61 6.76 3.75 4.35
N GLU A 62 5.78 3.59 5.25
CA GLU A 62 5.73 4.30 6.52
C GLU A 62 6.89 3.91 7.45
N GLU A 63 7.17 2.60 7.56
CA GLU A 63 8.34 2.09 8.30
C GLU A 63 9.65 2.63 7.71
N ALA A 64 9.80 2.63 6.38
CA ALA A 64 11.00 3.14 5.71
C ALA A 64 11.18 4.66 5.85
N GLY A 65 10.08 5.42 5.95
CA GLY A 65 10.09 6.87 6.13
C GLY A 65 10.31 7.32 7.58
N GLY A 66 10.27 6.39 8.52
CA GLY A 66 10.48 6.58 9.95
C GLY A 66 11.94 6.83 10.32
N PRO A 67 12.24 7.76 11.26
CA PRO A 67 13.57 7.83 11.84
C PRO A 67 13.91 6.53 12.59
N PRO A 68 15.19 6.11 12.64
CA PRO A 68 15.60 4.92 13.40
C PRO A 68 15.14 4.98 14.86
N GLY A 69 14.47 3.93 15.32
CA GLY A 69 13.96 3.82 16.70
C GLY A 69 12.69 4.64 17.00
N ALA A 70 12.12 5.32 16.00
CA ALA A 70 10.83 5.96 16.15
C ALA A 70 9.71 4.92 16.18
N ARG A 71 8.73 5.13 17.05
CA ARG A 71 7.46 4.41 16.97
C ARG A 71 6.62 5.02 15.86
N ILE A 72 6.30 4.24 14.83
CA ILE A 72 5.44 4.67 13.73
C ILE A 72 3.98 4.49 14.12
N ILE A 73 3.16 5.48 13.76
CA ILE A 73 1.70 5.39 13.83
C ILE A 73 1.24 5.23 12.39
N HIS A 74 0.73 4.05 12.09
CA HIS A 74 0.32 3.69 10.74
C HIS A 74 -1.01 4.34 10.35
N SER A 75 -1.16 4.62 9.06
CA SER A 75 -2.44 5.02 8.48
C SER A 75 -3.50 3.92 8.60
N ALA A 76 -4.77 4.28 8.45
CA ALA A 76 -5.88 3.34 8.62
C ALA A 76 -5.88 2.24 7.55
N GLU A 77 -5.33 2.55 6.37
CA GLU A 77 -5.22 1.64 5.23
C GLU A 77 -3.99 0.73 5.31
N ALA A 78 -3.06 0.99 6.22
CA ALA A 78 -1.84 0.21 6.37
C ALA A 78 -2.13 -1.18 6.97
N VAL A 79 -1.51 -2.20 6.39
CA VAL A 79 -1.65 -3.61 6.83
C VAL A 79 -0.26 -4.17 7.11
N GLU A 80 -0.08 -4.76 8.29
CA GLU A 80 1.18 -5.40 8.65
C GLU A 80 1.44 -6.62 7.74
N PRO A 81 2.59 -6.71 7.04
CA PRO A 81 2.89 -7.83 6.17
C PRO A 81 2.91 -9.17 6.91
N GLY A 82 2.17 -10.14 6.37
CA GLY A 82 2.06 -11.48 6.97
C GLY A 82 1.09 -11.55 8.16
N SER A 83 0.38 -10.46 8.47
CA SER A 83 -0.78 -10.50 9.35
C SER A 83 -1.91 -11.30 8.68
N PRO A 84 -2.61 -12.20 9.41
CA PRO A 84 -3.65 -13.06 8.87
C PRO A 84 -4.93 -12.31 8.46
#